data_AF-A0A378BS26-F1
#
_entry.id   AF-A0A378BS26-F1
#
_cell.length_a   1.000
_cell.length_b   1.000
_cell.length_c   1.000
_cell.angle_alpha   90.00
_cell.angle_beta   90.00
_cell.angle_gamma   90.00
#
_symmetry.space_group_name_H-M   'P 1'
#
loop_
_entity.id
_entity.type
_entity.pdbx_description
1 polymer ?
#
loop_
_entity_poly.entity_id
_entity_poly.type
_entity_poly.pdbx_seq_one_letter_code
_entity_poly.pdbx_strand_id
1 'polypeptide(L)'
;MTPSEYQNPILCADYSDPDIVRVGDDFFMVSSSFNHVPALPILHSTDLVNWTIINHVMDELPLPGYDRYQPGKGVWAPSIRWHDGKLWVCFSTPDEGIFICHTEDPWGNGALRTACARPEVG
;
A
#
# COMPACT_ATOMS: atom_id res chain seq x y z
N MET A 1 -16.68 16.39 -20.75
CA MET A 1 -15.91 16.72 -19.54
C MET A 1 -14.91 17.77 -19.92
N THR A 2 -14.96 18.93 -19.26
CA THR A 2 -13.89 19.92 -19.37
C THR A 2 -12.65 19.43 -18.60
N PRO A 3 -11.45 19.98 -18.84
CA PRO A 3 -10.23 19.58 -18.12
C PRO A 3 -10.30 19.73 -16.59
N SER A 4 -11.33 20.39 -16.06
CA SER A 4 -11.57 20.60 -14.63
C SER A 4 -12.65 19.69 -14.01
N GLU A 5 -13.19 18.73 -14.76
CA GLU A 5 -14.20 17.80 -14.29
C GLU A 5 -13.64 16.37 -14.23
N TYR A 6 -13.92 15.66 -13.13
CA TYR A 6 -13.61 14.23 -12.98
C TYR A 6 -14.90 13.46 -12.63
N GLN A 7 -14.88 12.14 -12.84
CA GLN A 7 -16.00 11.27 -12.52
C GLN A 7 -15.61 10.27 -11.43
N ASN A 8 -16.50 10.10 -10.45
CA ASN A 8 -16.39 9.04 -9.47
C ASN A 8 -16.99 7.71 -9.96
N PRO A 9 -16.49 6.56 -9.47
CA PRO A 9 -15.29 6.45 -8.61
C PRO A 9 -13.99 6.68 -9.42
N ILE A 10 -13.01 7.36 -8.81
CA ILE A 10 -11.69 7.59 -9.43
C ILE A 10 -10.95 6.29 -9.79
N LEU A 11 -11.27 5.21 -9.07
CA LEU A 11 -10.86 3.84 -9.36
C LEU A 11 -12.08 2.94 -9.30
N CYS A 12 -12.59 2.52 -10.46
CA CYS A 12 -13.73 1.61 -10.57
C CYS A 12 -13.27 0.13 -10.53
N ALA A 13 -12.53 -0.22 -9.48
CA ALA A 13 -11.91 -1.53 -9.26
C ALA A 13 -11.81 -1.81 -7.75
N ASP A 14 -11.38 -3.03 -7.39
CA ASP A 14 -11.27 -3.46 -5.99
C ASP A 14 -10.01 -2.90 -5.31
N TYR A 15 -10.09 -1.62 -4.92
CA TYR A 15 -9.11 -0.94 -4.06
C TYR A 15 -9.79 -0.55 -2.75
N SER A 16 -9.91 -1.51 -1.84
CA SER A 16 -10.49 -1.33 -0.51
C SER A 16 -9.54 -0.59 0.44
N ASP A 17 -10.10 0.09 1.43
CA ASP A 17 -9.37 0.82 2.47
C ASP A 17 -8.23 1.74 1.94
N PRO A 18 -8.49 2.63 0.95
CA PRO A 18 -7.45 3.49 0.42
C PRO A 18 -7.00 4.54 1.45
N ASP A 19 -5.69 4.65 1.67
CA ASP A 19 -5.06 5.74 2.43
C ASP A 19 -4.03 6.45 1.53
N ILE A 20 -3.91 7.77 1.66
CA ILE A 20 -3.14 8.62 0.75
C ILE A 20 -2.15 9.50 1.51
N VAL A 21 -0.97 9.72 0.93
CA VAL A 21 -0.02 10.76 1.36
C VAL A 21 0.53 11.55 0.18
N ARG A 22 0.82 12.84 0.40
CA ARG A 22 1.48 13.72 -0.58
C ARG A 22 2.96 13.90 -0.25
N VAL A 23 3.83 13.84 -1.26
CA VAL A 23 5.27 14.10 -1.18
C VAL A 23 5.65 15.04 -2.32
N GLY A 24 5.95 16.31 -2.02
CA GLY A 24 6.17 17.30 -3.08
C GLY A 24 4.91 17.50 -3.92
N ASP A 25 4.98 17.20 -5.22
CA ASP A 25 3.85 17.28 -6.15
C ASP A 25 3.22 15.92 -6.46
N ASP A 26 3.74 14.87 -5.82
CA ASP A 26 3.32 13.49 -6.02
C ASP A 26 2.37 13.04 -4.90
N PHE A 27 1.39 12.22 -5.26
CA PHE A 27 0.48 11.56 -4.33
C PHE A 27 0.68 10.05 -4.43
N PHE A 28 0.75 9.40 -3.26
CA PHE A 28 0.85 7.97 -3.14
C PHE A 28 -0.38 7.42 -2.41
N MET A 29 -0.95 6.34 -2.91
CA MET A 29 -2.06 5.62 -2.31
C MET A 29 -1.63 4.20 -2.01
N VAL A 30 -2.09 3.66 -0.89
CA VAL A 30 -2.04 2.23 -0.57
C VAL A 30 -3.46 1.71 -0.31
N SER A 31 -3.69 0.42 -0.57
CA SER A 31 -4.99 -0.23 -0.41
C SER A 31 -4.81 -1.65 0.12
N SER A 32 -5.81 -2.18 0.83
CA SER A 32 -5.79 -3.57 1.32
C SER A 32 -5.78 -4.58 0.17
N SER A 33 -5.09 -5.71 0.35
CA SER A 33 -5.04 -6.80 -0.65
C SER A 33 -5.56 -8.14 -0.14
N PHE A 34 -5.89 -8.24 1.16
CA PHE A 34 -6.26 -9.48 1.83
C PHE A 34 -5.24 -10.58 1.54
N ASN A 35 -5.67 -11.66 0.90
CA ASN A 35 -4.86 -12.83 0.58
C ASN A 35 -4.27 -12.79 -0.85
N HIS A 36 -4.28 -11.63 -1.51
CA HIS A 36 -3.62 -11.43 -2.80
C HIS A 36 -2.19 -10.96 -2.60
N VAL A 37 -1.30 -11.57 -3.40
CA VAL A 37 0.11 -11.20 -3.53
C VAL A 37 0.41 -10.97 -5.01
N PRO A 38 1.28 -10.01 -5.39
CA PRO A 38 1.98 -9.07 -4.53
C PRO A 38 1.02 -8.16 -3.76
N ALA A 39 1.32 -7.88 -2.49
CA ALA A 39 0.39 -7.30 -1.53
C ALA A 39 0.63 -5.80 -1.32
N LEU A 40 -0.42 -5.09 -0.86
CA LEU A 40 -0.42 -3.63 -0.65
C LEU A 40 0.05 -2.87 -1.91
N PRO A 41 -0.76 -2.78 -2.97
CA PRO A 41 -0.40 -1.97 -4.13
C PRO A 41 -0.13 -0.52 -3.72
N ILE A 42 0.95 0.03 -4.24
CA ILE A 42 1.30 1.45 -4.15
C ILE A 42 0.95 2.08 -5.49
N LEU A 43 -0.01 3.01 -5.46
CA LEU A 43 -0.41 3.78 -6.62
C LEU A 43 0.14 5.19 -6.54
N HIS A 44 0.43 5.78 -7.69
CA HIS A 44 0.92 7.15 -7.82
C HIS A 44 -0.01 7.99 -8.69
N SER A 45 -0.12 9.27 -8.33
CA SER A 45 -0.85 10.29 -9.08
C SER A 45 -0.20 11.66 -8.86
N THR A 46 -0.41 12.59 -9.79
CA THR A 46 -0.06 14.01 -9.63
C THR A 46 -1.30 14.91 -9.55
N ASP A 47 -2.51 14.35 -9.68
CA ASP A 47 -3.77 15.10 -9.79
C ASP A 47 -4.93 14.54 -8.95
N LEU A 48 -4.68 13.48 -8.17
CA LEU A 48 -5.64 12.74 -7.34
C LEU A 48 -6.75 12.01 -8.12
N VAL A 49 -6.75 12.06 -9.46
CA VAL A 49 -7.78 11.49 -10.31
C VAL A 49 -7.22 10.31 -11.10
N ASN A 50 -6.08 10.49 -11.74
CA ASN A 50 -5.43 9.48 -12.57
C ASN A 50 -4.36 8.77 -11.74
N TRP A 51 -4.57 7.47 -11.50
CA TRP A 51 -3.70 6.66 -10.65
C TRP A 51 -3.07 5.52 -11.44
N THR A 52 -1.78 5.29 -11.21
CA THR A 52 -1.02 4.17 -11.80
C THR A 52 -0.41 3.34 -10.68
N ILE A 53 -0.55 2.00 -10.73
CA ILE A 53 0.22 1.14 -9.84
C ILE A 53 1.69 1.26 -10.24
N ILE A 54 2.51 1.71 -9.30
CA ILE A 54 3.96 1.82 -9.47
C ILE A 54 4.71 0.76 -8.70
N ASN A 55 4.09 0.16 -7.67
CA ASN A 55 4.73 -0.89 -6.89
C ASN A 55 3.76 -1.67 -5.99
N HIS A 56 4.31 -2.61 -5.23
CA HIS A 56 3.67 -3.30 -4.11
C HIS A 56 4.62 -3.29 -2.91
N VAL A 57 4.10 -3.27 -1.68
CA VAL A 57 4.95 -3.25 -0.47
C VAL A 57 5.71 -4.56 -0.31
N MET A 58 5.12 -5.69 -0.72
CA MET A 58 5.73 -7.02 -0.63
C MET A 58 5.30 -7.94 -1.76
N ASP A 59 6.23 -8.75 -2.27
CA ASP A 59 5.95 -9.75 -3.32
C ASP A 59 5.17 -10.96 -2.80
N GLU A 60 5.37 -11.30 -1.53
CA GLU A 60 4.75 -12.42 -0.83
C GLU A 60 4.46 -12.01 0.62
N LEU A 61 3.53 -12.71 1.29
CA LEU A 61 3.27 -12.50 2.71
C LEU A 61 4.01 -13.60 3.52
N PRO A 62 5.16 -13.28 4.15
CA PRO A 62 6.06 -14.28 4.77
C PRO A 62 5.55 -14.73 6.14
N LEU A 63 4.30 -15.17 6.21
CA LEU A 63 3.62 -15.63 7.41
C LEU A 63 3.18 -17.09 7.22
N PRO A 64 3.26 -17.94 8.28
CA PRO A 64 2.87 -19.34 8.17
C PRO A 64 1.44 -19.52 7.65
N GLY A 65 1.26 -20.37 6.64
CA GLY A 65 -0.05 -20.71 6.10
C GLY A 65 -0.58 -19.76 5.03
N TYR A 66 0.17 -18.73 4.61
CA TYR A 66 -0.15 -17.89 3.45
C TYR A 66 0.47 -18.39 2.14
N ASP A 67 1.11 -19.55 2.18
CA ASP A 67 1.48 -20.40 1.04
C ASP A 67 0.27 -21.15 0.42
N ARG A 68 -0.93 -20.95 1.00
CA ARG A 68 -2.21 -21.50 0.57
C ARG A 68 -3.30 -20.44 0.61
N TYR A 69 -4.42 -20.71 -0.04
CA TYR A 69 -5.58 -19.80 -0.05
C TYR A 69 -6.14 -19.56 1.36
N GLN A 70 -6.29 -18.29 1.73
CA GLN A 70 -6.72 -17.83 3.07
C GLN A 70 -7.79 -16.73 2.93
N PRO A 71 -9.07 -17.10 2.64
CA PRO A 71 -10.11 -16.11 2.34
C PRO A 71 -10.36 -15.16 3.51
N GLY A 72 -10.38 -13.86 3.23
CA GLY A 72 -10.66 -12.80 4.23
C GLY A 72 -9.53 -12.55 5.23
N LYS A 73 -8.40 -13.26 5.10
CA LYS A 73 -7.20 -13.06 5.92
C LYS A 73 -6.13 -12.31 5.13
N GLY A 74 -4.96 -12.14 5.74
CA GLY A 74 -3.81 -11.47 5.15
C GLY A 74 -3.84 -9.99 5.48
N VAL A 75 -3.58 -9.17 4.47
CA VAL A 75 -3.39 -7.73 4.64
C VAL A 75 -4.73 -7.00 4.70
N TRP A 76 -5.08 -6.47 5.87
CA TRP A 76 -6.23 -5.57 6.08
C TRP A 76 -5.83 -4.09 5.93
N ALA A 77 -6.79 -3.19 6.20
CA ALA A 77 -6.68 -1.73 6.10
C ALA A 77 -5.27 -1.18 6.43
N PRO A 78 -4.57 -0.64 5.41
CA PRO A 78 -3.27 -0.01 5.61
C PRO A 78 -3.37 1.48 5.94
N SER A 79 -2.26 2.05 6.39
CA SER A 79 -2.04 3.49 6.44
C SER A 79 -0.64 3.85 5.94
N ILE A 80 -0.53 4.94 5.16
CA ILE A 80 0.70 5.40 4.50
C ILE A 80 1.11 6.80 4.95
N ARG A 81 2.38 7.00 5.33
CA ARG A 81 2.89 8.30 5.79
C ARG A 81 4.27 8.57 5.19
N TRP A 82 4.57 9.84 4.95
CA TRP A 82 5.90 10.29 4.54
C TRP A 82 6.56 11.00 5.72
N HIS A 83 7.70 10.49 6.16
CA HIS A 83 8.45 11.07 7.27
C HIS A 83 9.92 10.67 7.17
N ASP A 84 10.81 11.63 7.44
CA ASP A 84 12.26 11.43 7.47
C ASP A 84 12.83 10.77 6.19
N GLY A 85 12.42 11.31 5.04
CA GLY A 85 12.87 10.81 3.72
C GLY A 85 12.34 9.42 3.36
N LYS A 86 11.36 8.90 4.10
CA LYS A 86 10.83 7.55 3.94
C LYS A 86 9.33 7.53 3.79
N LEU A 87 8.86 6.62 2.94
CA LEU A 87 7.47 6.23 2.84
C LEU A 87 7.24 5.06 3.79
N TRP A 88 6.43 5.29 4.82
CA TRP A 88 6.05 4.32 5.84
C TRP A 88 4.66 3.77 5.53
N VAL A 89 4.50 2.45 5.61
CA VAL A 89 3.20 1.77 5.52
C VAL A 89 3.00 0.94 6.77
N CYS A 90 1.90 1.18 7.48
CA CYS A 90 1.44 0.37 8.61
C CYS A 90 0.23 -0.43 8.16
N PHE A 91 0.17 -1.73 8.47
CA PHE A 91 -1.01 -2.54 8.20
C PHE A 91 -1.18 -3.58 9.30
N SER A 92 -2.37 -4.17 9.39
CA SER A 92 -2.63 -5.29 10.28
C SER A 92 -3.01 -6.54 9.50
N THR A 93 -2.75 -7.70 10.09
CA THR A 93 -3.45 -8.94 9.76
C THR A 93 -4.41 -9.29 10.90
N PRO A 94 -5.47 -10.08 10.63
CA PRO A 94 -6.44 -10.43 11.68
C PRO A 94 -5.84 -11.23 12.84
N ASP A 95 -4.85 -12.07 12.56
CA ASP A 95 -4.35 -13.07 13.50
C ASP A 95 -2.91 -12.81 13.98
N GLU A 96 -2.10 -12.08 13.20
CA GLU A 96 -0.66 -11.94 13.45
C GLU A 96 -0.24 -10.53 13.93
N GLY A 97 -1.19 -9.59 13.99
CA GLY A 97 -1.00 -8.27 14.56
C GLY A 97 -0.64 -7.19 13.54
N ILE A 98 0.07 -6.17 13.99
CA ILE A 98 0.43 -4.97 13.22
C ILE A 98 1.86 -5.09 12.71
N PHE A 99 2.07 -4.62 11.48
CA PHE A 99 3.35 -4.59 10.80
C PHE A 99 3.61 -3.18 10.29
N ILE A 100 4.87 -2.76 10.34
CA ILE A 100 5.33 -1.49 9.80
C ILE A 100 6.41 -1.79 8.76
N CYS A 101 6.22 -1.21 7.58
CA CYS A 101 7.08 -1.34 6.42
C CYS A 101 7.56 0.05 6.00
N HIS A 102 8.76 0.18 5.45
CA HIS A 102 9.19 1.45 4.86
C HIS A 102 10.13 1.31 3.67
N THR A 103 10.21 2.37 2.86
CA THR A 103 11.18 2.53 1.77
C THR A 103 11.68 3.97 1.67
N GLU A 104 12.90 4.15 1.19
CA GLU A 104 13.49 5.45 0.83
C GLU A 104 13.26 5.81 -0.66
N ASP A 105 12.81 4.84 -1.48
CA ASP A 105 12.52 5.02 -2.91
C ASP A 105 11.08 4.60 -3.23
N PRO A 106 10.08 5.46 -2.99
CA PRO A 106 8.68 5.10 -3.22
C PRO A 106 8.30 5.02 -4.71
N TRP A 107 9.12 5.56 -5.62
CA TRP A 107 8.89 5.47 -7.07
C TRP A 107 9.33 4.13 -7.66
N GLY A 108 10.08 3.32 -6.91
CA GLY A 108 10.40 1.95 -7.30
C GLY A 108 11.39 1.86 -8.46
N ASN A 109 12.41 2.73 -8.49
CA ASN A 109 13.48 2.68 -9.50
C ASN A 109 14.46 1.48 -9.27
N GLY A 110 13.99 0.41 -8.62
CA GLY A 110 14.69 -0.83 -8.28
C GLY A 110 13.79 -1.77 -7.47
N ALA A 111 14.34 -2.91 -7.00
CA ALA A 111 13.62 -3.77 -6.05
C ALA A 111 13.41 -2.99 -4.74
N LEU A 112 12.16 -2.70 -4.38
CA LEU A 112 11.83 -2.11 -3.09
C LEU A 112 12.40 -3.00 -1.99
N ARG A 113 13.41 -2.51 -1.28
CA ARG A 113 13.86 -3.13 -0.04
C ARG A 113 12.96 -2.64 1.07
N THR A 114 11.70 -3.08 1.02
CA THR A 114 10.77 -2.79 2.09
C THR A 114 11.26 -3.50 3.34
N ALA A 115 11.72 -2.73 4.32
CA ALA A 115 12.01 -3.26 5.64
C ALA A 115 10.70 -3.36 6.41
N CYS A 116 10.14 -4.56 6.51
CA CYS A 116 8.95 -4.83 7.31
C CYS A 116 9.34 -5.43 8.66
N ALA A 117 8.87 -4.81 9.74
CA ALA A 117 9.04 -5.30 11.10
C ALA A 117 7.69 -5.30 11.82
N ARG A 118 7.51 -6.26 12.72
CA ARG A 118 6.49 -6.11 13.76
C ARG A 118 7.03 -5.12 14.79
N PRO A 119 6.24 -4.14 15.25
CA PRO A 119 6.63 -3.33 16.39
C PRO A 119 6.93 -4.26 17.57
N GLU A 120 8.09 -4.10 18.21
CA GLU A 120 8.36 -4.80 19.47
C GLU A 120 7.35 -4.31 20.51
N VAL A 121 6.57 -5.24 21.05
CA VAL A 121 5.69 -4.94 22.18
C VAL A 121 6.59 -4.91 23.41
N GLY A 122 6.88 -3.70 23.89
CA GLY A 122 7.62 -3.48 25.13
C GLY A 122 6.89 -3.96 26.37
#